data_AF-X6LSC0-F1
#
_entry.id   AF-X6LSC0-F1
#
_cell.length_a   1.000
_cell.length_b   1.000
_cell.length_c   1.000
_cell.angle_alpha   90.00
_cell.angle_beta   90.00
_cell.angle_gamma   90.00
#
_symmetry.space_group_name_H-M   'P 1'
#
loop_
_entity.id
_entity.type
_entity.pdbx_description
1 polymer ?
#
loop_
_entity_poly.entity_id
_entity_poly.type
_entity_poly.pdbx_seq_one_letter_code
_entity_poly.pdbx_strand_id
1 'polypeptide(L)'
;FFCESFSITICQHVILRQWHKLEPGLEFRAFVFKGEMTALCQYNYIGLFEELWTMDPSENEGNKGKAKKVPNHTICDHIFGFWKNNLKDLLAKKYDHYVIDFSMKMSATTDTPEIVVIELNPFEPDTDALMFDWKKDRHQLMYGKLEFRVQKYKFTPNELWRLLPKHKLLVQQALERFSVPSQ
;
A
#
# COMPACT_ATOMS: atom_id res chain seq x y z
N PHE A 1 -14.56 -34.00 30.49
CA PHE A 1 -14.15 -32.93 29.56
C PHE A 1 -14.18 -31.61 30.33
N PHE A 2 -13.03 -31.15 30.81
CA PHE A 2 -12.92 -29.82 31.42
C PHE A 2 -12.69 -28.81 30.30
N CYS A 3 -13.64 -27.89 30.10
CA CYS A 3 -13.45 -26.71 29.30
C CYS A 3 -12.80 -25.67 30.21
N GLU A 4 -11.49 -25.52 30.12
CA GLU A 4 -10.79 -24.42 30.78
C GLU A 4 -11.22 -23.11 30.10
N SER A 5 -12.01 -22.31 30.82
CA SER A 5 -12.38 -20.97 30.40
C SER A 5 -11.16 -20.06 30.49
N PHE A 6 -10.50 -19.81 29.36
CA PHE A 6 -9.50 -18.76 29.27
C PHE A 6 -10.20 -17.40 29.39
N SER A 7 -9.99 -16.69 30.50
CA SER A 7 -10.36 -15.27 30.60
C SER A 7 -9.37 -14.45 29.77
N ILE A 8 -9.83 -13.94 28.63
CA ILE A 8 -9.09 -12.93 27.87
C ILE A 8 -9.36 -11.58 28.52
N THR A 9 -8.35 -10.98 29.13
CA THR A 9 -8.41 -9.59 29.58
C THR A 9 -8.18 -8.68 28.38
N ILE A 10 -9.22 -7.99 27.93
CA ILE A 10 -9.11 -6.97 26.89
C ILE A 10 -8.71 -5.65 27.55
N CYS A 11 -7.52 -5.17 27.22
CA CYS A 11 -7.04 -3.85 27.63
C CYS A 11 -7.06 -2.90 26.43
N GLN A 12 -7.58 -1.70 26.61
CA GLN A 12 -7.45 -0.64 25.61
C GLN A 12 -6.11 0.08 25.82
N HIS A 13 -5.41 0.34 24.72
CA HIS A 13 -4.14 1.04 24.71
C HIS A 13 -4.25 2.32 23.88
N VAL A 14 -3.65 3.40 24.36
CA VAL A 14 -3.46 4.63 23.58
C VAL A 14 -2.01 4.66 23.12
N ILE A 15 -1.79 4.70 21.81
CA ILE A 15 -0.46 4.74 21.21
C ILE A 15 -0.29 6.12 20.57
N LEU A 16 0.73 6.86 21.03
CA LEU A 16 1.14 8.13 20.43
C LEU A 16 2.39 7.88 19.59
N ARG A 17 2.35 8.26 18.31
CA ARG A 17 3.48 8.17 17.39
C ARG A 17 3.97 9.56 17.04
N GLN A 18 5.28 9.71 16.83
CA GLN A 18 5.83 10.95 16.30
C GLN A 18 5.20 11.23 14.93
N TRP A 19 4.81 12.47 14.70
CA TRP A 19 4.33 12.89 13.38
C TRP A 19 5.50 12.92 12.41
N HIS A 20 5.37 12.19 11.31
CA HIS A 20 6.31 12.21 10.20
C HIS A 20 5.57 12.65 8.94
N LYS A 21 6.23 13.48 8.12
CA LYS A 21 5.73 13.79 6.79
C LYS A 21 5.99 12.56 5.90
N LEU A 22 4.93 11.85 5.53
CA LEU A 22 4.95 10.75 4.57
C LEU A 22 4.42 11.26 3.23
N GLU A 23 4.99 10.77 2.13
CA GLU A 23 4.52 11.09 0.79
C GLU A 23 3.39 10.11 0.41
N PRO A 24 2.14 10.55 0.21
CA PRO A 24 0.99 9.65 0.05
C PRO A 24 1.08 8.69 -1.14
N GLY A 25 1.84 9.06 -2.19
CA GLY A 25 2.09 8.19 -3.33
C GLY A 25 3.10 7.09 -3.05
N LEU A 26 3.89 7.20 -1.98
CA LEU A 26 4.92 6.23 -1.60
C LEU A 26 4.48 5.38 -0.39
N GLU A 27 3.18 5.22 -0.20
CA GLU A 27 2.60 4.31 0.77
C GLU A 27 2.08 3.05 0.08
N PHE A 28 2.32 1.88 0.67
CA PHE A 28 2.01 0.58 0.08
C PHE A 28 1.49 -0.40 1.11
N ARG A 29 0.62 -1.32 0.68
CA ARG A 29 0.11 -2.44 1.48
C ARG A 29 0.60 -3.75 0.89
N ALA A 30 1.20 -4.58 1.72
CA ALA A 30 1.64 -5.92 1.36
C ALA A 30 0.81 -6.99 2.09
N PHE A 31 0.65 -8.12 1.42
CA PHE A 31 -0.06 -9.29 1.90
C PHE A 31 0.93 -10.42 2.06
N VAL A 32 0.99 -11.00 3.26
CA VAL A 32 1.86 -12.11 3.59
C VAL A 32 1.00 -13.29 4.00
N PHE A 33 1.22 -14.44 3.38
CA PHE A 33 0.52 -15.67 3.69
C PHE A 33 1.51 -16.84 3.81
N LYS A 34 1.40 -17.61 4.90
CA LYS A 34 2.34 -18.70 5.24
C LYS A 34 3.81 -18.27 5.16
N GLY A 35 4.11 -17.07 5.65
CA GLY A 35 5.47 -16.52 5.69
C GLY A 35 6.00 -15.99 4.36
N GLU A 36 5.20 -15.98 3.28
CA GLU A 36 5.61 -15.45 1.98
C GLU A 36 4.79 -14.20 1.61
N MET A 37 5.47 -13.15 1.13
CA MET A 37 4.81 -11.98 0.55
C MET A 37 4.31 -12.33 -0.85
N THR A 38 3.00 -12.30 -1.03
CA THR A 38 2.31 -12.74 -2.26
C THR A 38 1.77 -11.57 -3.08
N ALA A 39 1.53 -10.43 -2.44
CA ALA A 39 0.99 -9.25 -3.11
C ALA A 39 1.48 -7.96 -2.44
N LEU A 40 1.63 -6.92 -3.26
CA LEU A 40 1.95 -5.56 -2.87
C LEU A 40 1.08 -4.61 -3.69
N CYS A 41 0.54 -3.56 -3.10
CA CYS A 41 -0.16 -2.53 -3.86
C CYS A 41 0.00 -1.13 -3.28
N GLN A 42 -0.24 -0.13 -4.12
CA GLN A 42 -0.34 1.27 -3.71
C GLN A 42 -1.47 1.46 -2.67
N TYR A 43 -1.15 2.13 -1.57
CA TYR A 43 -2.11 2.36 -0.49
C TYR A 43 -3.23 3.31 -0.93
N ASN A 44 -2.86 4.51 -1.39
CA ASN A 44 -3.81 5.49 -1.91
C ASN A 44 -4.19 5.18 -3.37
N TYR A 45 -4.88 4.06 -3.60
CA TYR A 45 -5.22 3.57 -4.93
C TYR A 45 -6.16 4.46 -5.74
N ILE A 46 -6.78 5.47 -5.10
CA ILE A 46 -7.62 6.47 -5.79
C ILE A 46 -6.75 7.50 -6.52
N GLY A 47 -5.60 7.86 -5.94
CA GLY A 47 -4.67 8.83 -6.50
C GLY A 47 -3.88 8.24 -7.67
N LEU A 48 -3.78 8.99 -8.76
CA LEU A 48 -2.77 8.72 -9.78
C LEU A 48 -1.49 9.48 -9.40
N PHE A 49 -0.42 8.75 -9.13
CA PHE A 49 0.91 9.30 -8.89
C PHE A 49 1.79 8.92 -10.08
N GLU A 50 2.05 9.89 -10.96
CA GLU A 50 2.76 9.67 -12.23
C GLU A 50 4.20 9.16 -12.00
N GLU A 51 4.76 9.44 -10.82
CA GLU A 51 6.07 8.97 -10.39
C GLU A 51 6.12 7.46 -10.15
N LEU A 52 4.97 6.82 -9.88
CA LEU A 52 4.81 5.37 -9.75
C LEU A 52 4.48 4.68 -11.08
N TRP A 53 4.45 5.42 -12.18
CA TRP A 53 3.97 4.91 -13.47
C TRP A 53 5.06 4.81 -14.52
N THR A 54 6.30 5.17 -14.21
CA THR A 54 7.34 5.24 -15.26
C THR A 54 7.65 3.84 -15.79
N MET A 55 6.95 3.53 -16.88
CA MET A 55 7.15 2.39 -17.74
C MET A 55 8.59 2.42 -18.23
N ASP A 56 9.19 1.24 -18.24
CA ASP A 56 10.28 0.77 -19.10
C ASP A 56 11.30 1.82 -19.61
N PRO A 57 12.62 1.63 -19.40
CA PRO A 57 13.68 2.50 -19.94
C PRO A 57 13.67 2.78 -21.46
N SER A 58 12.79 2.13 -22.23
CA SER A 58 12.71 2.22 -23.70
C SER A 58 11.90 3.41 -24.25
N GLU A 59 11.14 4.16 -23.43
CA GLU A 59 10.20 5.18 -23.95
C GLU A 59 10.44 6.65 -23.50
N ASN A 60 11.66 7.08 -23.16
CA ASN A 60 11.88 8.52 -22.85
C ASN A 60 13.23 9.08 -23.32
N GLU A 61 13.45 9.14 -24.64
CA GLU A 61 14.22 10.25 -25.22
C GLU A 61 13.27 11.45 -25.39
N GLY A 62 13.23 12.38 -24.43
CA GLY A 62 12.52 13.64 -24.73
C GLY A 62 12.22 14.65 -23.64
N ASN A 63 12.23 14.31 -22.34
CA ASN A 63 11.80 15.29 -21.34
C ASN A 63 12.83 15.51 -20.22
N LYS A 64 13.72 16.48 -20.45
CA LYS A 64 14.65 17.03 -19.47
C LYS A 64 13.92 18.00 -18.55
N GLY A 65 13.47 17.51 -17.40
CA GLY A 65 13.10 18.38 -16.28
C GLY A 65 12.11 17.78 -15.29
N LYS A 66 12.60 17.60 -14.06
CA LYS A 66 11.86 17.44 -12.79
C LYS A 66 11.55 15.99 -12.35
N ALA A 67 11.93 15.73 -11.10
CA ALA A 67 11.83 14.51 -10.28
C ALA A 67 12.63 13.29 -10.76
N LYS A 68 13.45 12.72 -9.86
CA LYS A 68 14.12 11.43 -10.04
C LYS A 68 13.03 10.35 -10.02
N LYS A 69 12.58 9.96 -11.20
CA LYS A 69 11.59 8.91 -11.42
C LYS A 69 12.18 7.56 -10.99
N VAL A 70 11.43 6.80 -10.18
CA VAL A 70 11.86 5.48 -9.69
C VAL A 70 11.02 4.44 -10.43
N PRO A 71 11.63 3.54 -11.22
CA PRO A 71 10.90 2.49 -11.92
C PRO A 71 10.05 1.63 -10.98
N ASN A 72 8.91 1.12 -11.46
CA ASN A 72 7.99 0.37 -10.59
C ASN A 72 8.61 -0.90 -9.99
N HIS A 73 9.49 -1.56 -10.75
CA HIS A 73 10.19 -2.75 -10.28
C HIS A 73 11.12 -2.43 -9.11
N THR A 74 11.82 -1.29 -9.12
CA THR A 74 12.72 -0.93 -8.02
C THR A 74 11.97 -0.63 -6.73
N ILE A 75 10.76 -0.07 -6.79
CA ILE A 75 9.90 0.12 -5.60
C ILE A 75 9.57 -1.22 -4.95
N CYS A 76 9.05 -2.16 -5.76
CA CYS A 76 8.70 -3.50 -5.29
C CYS A 76 9.94 -4.21 -4.72
N ASP A 77 11.08 -4.12 -5.40
CA ASP A 77 12.34 -4.75 -4.98
C ASP A 77 12.86 -4.17 -3.66
N HIS A 78 12.78 -2.85 -3.45
CA HIS A 78 13.19 -2.22 -2.19
C HIS A 78 12.32 -2.66 -1.02
N ILE A 79 10.99 -2.66 -1.19
CA ILE A 79 10.05 -3.06 -0.14
C ILE A 79 10.19 -4.56 0.15
N PHE A 80 10.19 -5.40 -0.89
CA PHE A 80 10.35 -6.85 -0.75
C PHE A 80 11.70 -7.21 -0.13
N GLY A 81 12.78 -6.58 -0.57
CA GLY A 81 14.12 -6.76 -0.02
C GLY A 81 14.20 -6.35 1.45
N PHE A 82 13.64 -5.20 1.81
CA PHE A 82 13.56 -4.76 3.20
C PHE A 82 12.78 -5.76 4.07
N TRP A 83 11.59 -6.17 3.64
CA TRP A 83 10.78 -7.15 4.35
C TRP A 83 11.52 -8.48 4.52
N LYS A 84 12.07 -9.02 3.43
CA LYS A 84 12.75 -10.32 3.42
C LYS A 84 13.95 -10.33 4.37
N ASN A 85 14.75 -9.26 4.37
CA ASN A 85 16.01 -9.23 5.09
C ASN A 85 15.87 -8.77 6.55
N ASN A 86 14.81 -8.02 6.90
CA ASN A 86 14.68 -7.40 8.23
C ASN A 86 13.46 -7.87 9.01
N LEU A 87 12.36 -8.25 8.33
CA LEU A 87 11.07 -8.48 8.98
C LEU A 87 10.60 -9.93 8.92
N LYS A 88 10.87 -10.66 7.83
CA LYS A 88 10.34 -12.01 7.60
C LYS A 88 10.57 -12.94 8.78
N ASP A 89 11.82 -13.14 9.17
CA ASP A 89 12.19 -14.05 10.27
C ASP A 89 11.78 -13.51 11.65
N LEU A 90 11.68 -12.18 11.81
CA LEU A 90 11.25 -11.56 13.05
C LEU A 90 9.75 -11.81 13.29
N LEU A 91 8.92 -11.59 12.27
CA LEU A 91 7.47 -11.74 12.35
C LEU A 91 7.03 -13.21 12.31
N ALA A 92 7.75 -14.08 11.60
CA ALA A 92 7.48 -15.51 11.51
C ALA A 92 7.47 -16.23 12.89
N LYS A 93 8.10 -15.64 13.91
CA LYS A 93 8.06 -16.15 15.29
C LYS A 93 6.66 -16.10 15.91
N LYS A 94 5.78 -15.23 15.42
CA LYS A 94 4.47 -14.96 16.02
C LYS A 94 3.31 -15.04 15.03
N TYR A 95 3.56 -14.72 13.75
CA TYR A 95 2.52 -14.63 12.73
C TYR A 95 2.99 -15.32 11.45
N ASP A 96 2.12 -16.14 10.87
CA ASP A 96 2.32 -16.80 9.58
C ASP A 96 1.58 -16.09 8.44
N HIS A 97 0.52 -15.34 8.74
CA HIS A 97 -0.20 -14.50 7.79
C HIS A 97 -0.56 -13.14 8.38
N TYR A 98 -0.39 -12.08 7.59
CA TYR A 98 -0.69 -10.71 8.00
C TYR A 98 -0.76 -9.78 6.79
N VAL A 99 -1.33 -8.61 7.01
CA VAL A 99 -1.24 -7.46 6.11
C VAL A 99 -0.32 -6.43 6.77
N ILE A 100 0.58 -5.84 5.99
CA ILE A 100 1.55 -4.86 6.51
C ILE A 100 1.60 -3.64 5.59
N ASP A 101 1.55 -2.47 6.21
CA ASP A 101 1.62 -1.19 5.51
C ASP A 101 3.02 -0.59 5.62
N PHE A 102 3.52 -0.08 4.51
CA PHE A 102 4.83 0.54 4.39
C PHE A 102 4.72 1.96 3.86
N SER A 103 5.65 2.82 4.27
CA SER A 103 5.98 4.05 3.55
C SER A 103 7.42 3.98 3.09
N MET A 104 7.70 4.52 1.91
CA MET A 104 9.04 4.64 1.36
C MET A 104 9.43 6.11 1.30
N LYS A 105 10.56 6.48 1.91
CA LYS A 105 11.11 7.83 1.86
C LYS A 105 12.32 7.87 0.94
N MET A 106 12.26 8.75 -0.04
CA MET A 106 13.39 9.02 -0.93
C MET A 106 14.40 9.92 -0.22
N SER A 107 15.66 9.51 -0.22
CA SER A 107 16.75 10.35 0.25
C SER A 107 17.25 11.26 -0.87
N ALA A 108 17.54 12.52 -0.54
CA ALA A 108 18.20 13.43 -1.46
C ALA A 108 19.69 13.12 -1.64
N THR A 109 20.29 12.37 -0.71
CA THR A 109 21.73 12.16 -0.63
C THR A 109 22.16 10.71 -0.86
N THR A 110 21.22 9.76 -0.86
CA THR A 110 21.51 8.33 -1.06
C THR A 110 20.55 7.74 -2.09
N ASP A 111 21.04 6.78 -2.87
CA ASP A 111 20.21 6.03 -3.83
C ASP A 111 19.32 4.97 -3.18
N THR A 112 19.62 4.59 -1.94
CA THR A 112 18.80 3.66 -1.17
C THR A 112 17.69 4.41 -0.44
N PRO A 113 16.41 4.08 -0.69
CA PRO A 113 15.30 4.66 0.06
C PRO A 113 15.20 4.07 1.48
N GLU A 114 14.66 4.86 2.40
CA GLU A 114 14.29 4.39 3.73
C GLU A 114 12.90 3.76 3.67
N ILE A 115 12.75 2.52 4.16
CA ILE A 115 11.45 1.85 4.28
C ILE A 115 10.99 1.89 5.74
N VAL A 116 9.77 2.37 5.95
CA VAL A 116 9.14 2.51 7.27
C VAL A 116 7.91 1.62 7.34
N VAL A 117 7.78 0.84 8.42
CA VAL A 117 6.55 0.10 8.72
C VAL A 117 5.54 1.04 9.39
N ILE A 118 4.33 1.12 8.83
CA ILE A 118 3.26 1.98 9.34
C ILE A 118 2.33 1.20 10.25
N GLU A 119 1.85 0.04 9.79
CA GLU A 119 0.80 -0.71 10.47
C GLU A 119 0.91 -2.21 10.18
N LEU A 120 0.49 -3.03 11.14
CA LEU A 120 0.30 -4.47 10.99
C LEU A 120 -1.17 -4.79 11.24
N ASN A 121 -1.79 -5.46 10.28
CA ASN A 121 -3.21 -5.79 10.27
C ASN A 121 -3.42 -7.31 10.11
N PRO A 122 -4.55 -7.85 10.59
CA PRO A 122 -4.92 -9.24 10.32
C PRO A 122 -5.08 -9.52 8.83
N PHE A 123 -4.73 -10.74 8.38
CA PHE A 123 -5.01 -11.23 7.03
C PHE A 123 -6.47 -11.68 6.92
N GLU A 124 -7.39 -10.73 6.97
CA GLU A 124 -8.83 -11.01 7.02
C GLU A 124 -9.61 -10.00 6.18
N PRO A 125 -10.81 -10.37 5.71
CA PRO A 125 -11.66 -9.50 4.89
C PRO A 125 -12.02 -8.14 5.49
N ASP A 126 -11.91 -7.98 6.82
CA ASP A 126 -12.16 -6.72 7.52
C ASP A 126 -11.02 -5.71 7.32
N THR A 127 -9.83 -6.17 6.94
CA THR A 127 -8.72 -5.31 6.49
C THR A 127 -8.92 -4.97 5.02
N ASP A 128 -8.99 -3.69 4.64
CA ASP A 128 -9.22 -3.30 3.24
C ASP A 128 -8.19 -3.95 2.27
N ALA A 129 -8.67 -4.59 1.20
CA ALA A 129 -7.82 -5.20 0.19
C ALA A 129 -7.28 -4.19 -0.85
N LEU A 130 -7.77 -2.95 -0.83
CA LEU A 130 -7.37 -1.85 -1.70
C LEU A 130 -7.48 -2.22 -3.20
N MET A 131 -6.36 -2.45 -3.87
CA MET A 131 -6.30 -2.82 -5.28
C MET A 131 -6.54 -4.31 -5.55
N PHE A 132 -6.76 -5.09 -4.50
CA PHE A 132 -7.17 -6.49 -4.57
C PHE A 132 -8.60 -6.66 -4.07
N ASP A 133 -9.19 -7.81 -4.37
CA ASP A 133 -10.49 -8.23 -3.88
C ASP A 133 -10.34 -9.55 -3.12
N TRP A 134 -10.66 -9.56 -1.82
CA TRP A 134 -10.52 -10.74 -0.96
C TRP A 134 -11.19 -12.01 -1.49
N LYS A 135 -12.25 -11.88 -2.30
CA LYS A 135 -12.97 -13.01 -2.88
C LYS A 135 -12.39 -13.39 -4.24
N LYS A 136 -12.18 -12.43 -5.14
CA LYS A 136 -11.71 -12.69 -6.51
C LYS A 136 -10.21 -13.01 -6.56
N ASP A 137 -9.41 -12.29 -5.80
CA ASP A 137 -7.95 -12.42 -5.74
C ASP A 137 -7.48 -13.39 -4.64
N ARG A 138 -8.39 -14.13 -3.98
CA ARG A 138 -8.05 -14.99 -2.83
C ARG A 138 -6.86 -15.91 -3.08
N HIS A 139 -6.83 -16.55 -4.24
CA HIS A 139 -5.73 -17.44 -4.61
C HIS A 139 -4.41 -16.67 -4.78
N GLN A 140 -4.45 -15.49 -5.41
CA GLN A 140 -3.28 -14.63 -5.56
C GLN A 140 -2.76 -14.18 -4.18
N LEU A 141 -3.65 -13.71 -3.30
CA LEU A 141 -3.28 -13.25 -1.95
C LEU A 141 -2.69 -14.38 -1.08
N MET A 142 -3.08 -15.64 -1.28
CA MET A 142 -2.62 -16.75 -0.44
C MET A 142 -1.45 -17.54 -1.04
N TYR A 143 -1.41 -17.72 -2.36
CA TYR A 143 -0.52 -18.70 -3.00
C TYR A 143 0.12 -18.18 -4.29
N GLY A 144 -0.18 -16.94 -4.69
CA GLY A 144 0.40 -16.33 -5.87
C GLY A 144 1.90 -16.05 -5.70
N LYS A 145 2.59 -15.89 -6.83
CA LYS A 145 3.89 -15.20 -6.83
C LYS A 145 3.66 -13.72 -6.51
N LEU A 146 4.68 -13.04 -5.97
CA LEU A 146 4.62 -11.62 -5.68
C LEU A 146 4.06 -10.82 -6.87
N GLU A 147 2.86 -10.27 -6.70
CA GLU A 147 2.20 -9.38 -7.66
C GLU A 147 2.18 -7.95 -7.12
N PHE A 148 2.60 -6.99 -7.96
CA PHE A 148 2.61 -5.57 -7.61
C PHE A 148 1.58 -4.78 -8.42
N ARG A 149 0.61 -4.15 -7.74
CA ARG A 149 -0.42 -3.30 -8.35
C ARG A 149 -0.23 -1.83 -7.97
N VAL A 150 -0.25 -0.94 -8.96
CA VAL A 150 -0.26 0.52 -8.80
C VAL A 150 -1.34 1.11 -9.67
N GLN A 151 -1.89 2.26 -9.28
CA GLN A 151 -2.94 2.94 -10.03
C GLN A 151 -2.35 3.51 -11.33
N LYS A 152 -2.96 3.12 -12.45
CA LYS A 152 -2.44 3.35 -13.80
C LYS A 152 -3.18 4.44 -14.56
N TYR A 153 -4.41 4.72 -14.14
CA TYR A 153 -5.34 5.59 -14.85
C TYR A 153 -5.96 6.59 -13.89
N LYS A 154 -6.34 7.77 -14.39
CA LYS A 154 -7.20 8.66 -13.62
C LYS A 154 -8.61 8.10 -13.64
N PHE A 155 -9.22 7.95 -12.47
CA PHE A 155 -10.64 7.64 -12.43
C PHE A 155 -11.45 8.82 -12.95
N THR A 156 -12.43 8.53 -13.79
CA THR A 156 -13.48 9.49 -14.10
C THR A 156 -14.33 9.75 -12.84
N PRO A 157 -15.02 10.90 -12.75
CA PRO A 157 -15.96 11.16 -11.67
C PRO A 157 -16.95 10.00 -11.45
N ASN A 158 -17.52 9.46 -12.54
CA ASN A 158 -18.48 8.36 -12.49
C ASN A 158 -17.91 7.06 -11.93
N GLU A 159 -16.63 6.77 -12.19
CA GLU A 159 -15.96 5.62 -11.62
C GLU A 159 -15.70 5.81 -10.12
N LEU A 160 -15.27 7.00 -9.70
CA LEU A 160 -15.12 7.33 -8.28
C LEU A 160 -16.44 7.16 -7.52
N TRP A 161 -17.57 7.58 -8.12
CA TRP A 161 -18.90 7.38 -7.54
C TRP A 161 -19.25 5.91 -7.30
N ARG A 162 -18.83 5.01 -8.19
CA ARG A 162 -19.06 3.57 -8.07
C ARG A 162 -18.14 2.91 -7.04
N LEU A 163 -16.91 3.39 -6.94
CA LEU A 163 -15.89 2.87 -6.03
C LEU A 163 -16.13 3.31 -4.58
N LEU A 164 -16.71 4.49 -4.37
CA LEU A 164 -16.87 5.10 -3.05
C LEU A 164 -18.34 5.39 -2.72
N PRO A 165 -19.25 4.39 -2.75
CA PRO A 165 -20.66 4.62 -2.50
C PRO A 165 -20.95 5.11 -1.07
N LYS A 166 -20.03 4.87 -0.12
CA LYS A 166 -20.11 5.36 1.27
C LYS A 166 -19.47 6.75 1.46
N HIS A 167 -18.65 7.23 0.53
CA HIS A 167 -17.96 8.53 0.62
C HIS A 167 -18.47 9.53 -0.43
N LYS A 168 -19.73 9.38 -0.85
CA LYS A 168 -20.43 10.27 -1.80
C LYS A 168 -20.17 11.76 -1.55
N LEU A 169 -20.22 12.17 -0.28
CA LEU A 169 -19.98 13.56 0.12
C LEU A 169 -18.53 14.01 -0.12
N LEU A 170 -17.54 13.16 0.17
CA LEU A 170 -16.12 13.47 -0.06
C LEU A 170 -15.77 13.47 -1.55
N VAL A 171 -16.36 12.55 -2.32
CA VAL A 171 -16.22 12.53 -3.79
C VAL A 171 -16.81 13.81 -4.37
N GLN A 172 -17.99 14.22 -3.92
CA GLN A 172 -18.62 15.46 -4.36
C GLN A 172 -17.76 16.70 -4.03
N GLN A 173 -17.26 16.82 -2.80
CA GLN A 173 -16.37 17.90 -2.39
C GLN A 173 -15.04 17.92 -3.16
N ALA A 174 -14.49 16.75 -3.46
CA ALA A 174 -13.29 16.65 -4.30
C ALA A 174 -13.58 17.16 -5.72
N LEU A 175 -14.67 16.69 -6.33
CA LEU A 175 -15.07 17.11 -7.67
C LEU A 175 -15.35 18.62 -7.76
N GLU A 176 -16.00 19.20 -6.76
CA GLU A 176 -16.26 20.65 -6.68
C GLU A 176 -14.95 21.45 -6.62
N ARG A 177 -13.94 20.96 -5.88
CA ARG A 177 -12.60 21.58 -5.85
C ARG A 177 -11.84 21.49 -7.17
N PHE A 178 -12.02 20.41 -7.93
CA PHE A 178 -11.42 20.23 -9.25
C PHE A 178 -12.20 20.94 -10.37
N SER A 179 -13.41 21.44 -10.09
CA SER A 179 -14.28 22.14 -11.05
C SER A 179 -14.10 23.66 -11.05
N VAL A 180 -13.25 24.21 -10.17
CA VAL A 180 -12.96 25.65 -10.19
C VAL A 180 -12.05 25.94 -11.38
N PRO A 181 -12.48 26.73 -12.38
CA PRO A 181 -11.62 27.12 -13.47
C PRO A 181 -10.44 27.91 -12.90
N SER A 182 -9.23 27.62 -13.37
CA SER A 182 -8.08 28.50 -13.18
C SER A 182 -8.44 29.89 -13.70
N GLN A 183 -8.63 30.84 -12.78
CA GLN A 183 -8.64 32.27 -13.10
C GLN A 183 -7.23 32.74 -13.45
#